data_AF-A0A529P2B5-F1
#
_entry.id   AF-A0A529P2B5-F1
#
_cell.length_a   1.000
_cell.length_b   1.000
_cell.length_c   1.000
_cell.angle_alpha   90.00
_cell.angle_beta   90.00
_cell.angle_gamma   90.00
#
_symmetry.space_group_name_H-M   'P 1'
#
loop_
_entity.id
_entity.type
_entity.pdbx_description
1 polymer ?
#
loop_
_entity_poly.entity_id
_entity_poly.type
_entity_poly.pdbx_seq_one_letter_code
_entity_poly.pdbx_strand_id
1 'polypeptide(L)'
;MTKTARFGVLALTGLIGAWLGVATAQAEDASKADIEALKKSLAKYEDYTAAIRDLYLSTVGCVYFTGEKIPGTMDYPKGAMGIHFVNVPSVGKKLDPMHPNVLIYEPTKKGLKLVGVEWLVPLTPDVKEA
;
A
#
# COMPACT_ATOMS: atom_id res chain seq x y z
N MET A 1 -37.62 0.99 62.31
CA MET A 1 -37.94 0.07 61.19
C MET A 1 -37.81 0.84 59.89
N THR A 2 -37.19 0.20 58.90
CA THR A 2 -37.22 0.45 57.44
C THR A 2 -36.72 1.78 56.86
N LYS A 3 -35.52 1.71 56.25
CA LYS A 3 -34.96 2.60 55.24
C LYS A 3 -35.68 2.38 53.89
N THR A 4 -35.89 3.42 53.10
CA THR A 4 -36.17 3.30 51.65
C THR A 4 -35.24 4.21 50.86
N ALA A 5 -34.45 3.58 50.00
CA ALA A 5 -33.47 4.17 49.11
C ALA A 5 -34.14 4.70 47.84
N ARG A 6 -33.70 5.88 47.38
CA ARG A 6 -33.90 6.36 46.01
C ARG A 6 -32.56 6.81 45.48
N PHE A 7 -31.89 5.94 44.73
CA PHE A 7 -30.89 6.36 43.74
C PHE A 7 -31.06 5.46 42.52
N GLY A 8 -31.97 5.89 41.65
CA GLY A 8 -32.17 5.30 40.35
C GLY A 8 -31.15 5.87 39.36
N VAL A 9 -30.62 4.95 38.54
CA VAL A 9 -30.20 5.13 37.15
C VAL A 9 -29.09 6.16 36.93
N LEU A 10 -27.83 5.68 36.86
CA LEU A 10 -26.78 6.23 35.99
C LEU A 10 -25.51 5.37 36.11
N ALA A 11 -25.51 4.17 35.53
CA ALA A 11 -24.28 3.39 35.38
C ALA A 11 -24.42 2.30 34.31
N LEU A 12 -24.83 2.66 33.08
CA LEU A 12 -24.75 1.70 31.97
C LEU A 12 -24.56 2.39 30.61
N THR A 13 -23.67 3.37 30.54
CA THR A 13 -23.22 3.95 29.25
C THR A 13 -21.69 3.99 29.09
N GLY A 14 -20.91 3.66 30.12
CA GLY A 14 -19.44 3.72 30.07
C GLY A 14 -18.72 2.50 29.48
N LEU A 15 -19.37 1.34 29.39
CA LEU A 15 -18.70 0.08 29.04
C LEU A 15 -18.62 -0.22 27.54
N ILE A 16 -19.40 0.46 26.70
CA ILE A 16 -19.39 0.21 25.24
C ILE A 16 -18.26 1.00 24.55
N GLY A 17 -17.91 2.20 25.04
CA GLY A 17 -16.85 3.03 24.45
C GLY A 17 -15.44 2.47 24.62
N ALA A 18 -15.19 1.73 25.71
CA ALA A 18 -13.86 1.18 26.00
C ALA A 18 -13.50 -0.04 25.14
N TRP A 19 -14.49 -0.83 24.67
CA TRP A 19 -14.24 -1.98 23.81
C TRP A 19 -14.00 -1.61 22.35
N LEU A 20 -14.62 -0.54 21.86
CA LEU A 20 -14.40 -0.06 20.50
C LEU A 20 -13.00 0.57 20.32
N GLY A 21 -12.47 1.27 21.33
CA GLY A 21 -11.15 1.92 21.25
C GLY A 21 -9.95 0.97 21.34
N VAL A 22 -10.08 -0.15 22.06
CA VAL A 22 -9.00 -1.16 22.17
C VAL A 22 -8.86 -1.96 20.87
N ALA A 23 -9.98 -2.33 20.24
CA ALA A 23 -9.95 -3.09 18.99
C ALA A 23 -9.35 -2.28 17.83
N THR A 24 -9.61 -0.97 17.74
CA THR A 24 -9.04 -0.11 16.70
C THR A 24 -7.53 0.08 16.86
N ALA A 25 -7.04 0.24 18.10
CA ALA A 25 -5.61 0.38 18.37
C ALA A 25 -4.83 -0.89 17.99
N GLN A 26 -5.35 -2.08 18.31
CA GLN A 26 -4.69 -3.34 17.95
C GLN A 26 -4.67 -3.60 16.44
N ALA A 27 -5.72 -3.21 15.71
CA ALA A 27 -5.73 -3.32 14.24
C ALA A 27 -4.72 -2.37 13.59
N GLU A 28 -4.57 -1.16 14.11
CA GLU A 28 -3.57 -0.19 13.62
C GLU A 28 -2.13 -0.68 13.86
N ASP A 29 -1.84 -1.25 15.04
CA ASP A 29 -0.51 -1.76 15.37
C ASP A 29 -0.13 -2.99 14.54
N ALA A 30 -1.08 -3.90 14.27
CA ALA A 30 -0.86 -5.02 13.36
C ALA A 30 -0.50 -4.55 11.94
N SER A 31 -1.19 -3.53 11.43
CA SER A 31 -0.89 -2.96 10.10
C SER A 31 0.51 -2.35 10.01
N LYS A 32 1.00 -1.70 11.08
CA LYS A 32 2.35 -1.13 11.12
C LYS A 32 3.41 -2.22 11.10
N ALA A 33 3.21 -3.30 11.86
CA ALA A 33 4.14 -4.42 11.88
C ALA A 33 4.27 -5.09 10.50
N ASP A 34 3.15 -5.25 9.79
CA ASP A 34 3.13 -5.82 8.43
C ASP A 34 3.86 -4.91 7.43
N ILE A 35 3.66 -3.58 7.50
CA ILE A 35 4.38 -2.63 6.64
C ILE A 35 5.88 -2.61 6.92
N GLU A 36 6.31 -2.69 8.19
CA GLU A 36 7.73 -2.75 8.53
C GLU A 36 8.35 -4.09 8.11
N ALA A 37 7.62 -5.20 8.24
CA ALA A 37 8.04 -6.50 7.72
C ALA A 37 8.21 -6.46 6.19
N LEU A 38 7.29 -5.81 5.47
CA LEU A 38 7.36 -5.62 4.02
C LEU A 38 8.56 -4.76 3.63
N LYS A 39 8.79 -3.62 4.28
CA LYS A 39 9.99 -2.79 4.01
C LYS A 39 11.27 -3.60 4.19
N LYS A 40 11.34 -4.42 5.25
CA LYS A 40 12.50 -5.27 5.52
C LYS A 40 12.71 -6.34 4.45
N SER A 41 11.63 -6.98 3.96
CA SER A 41 11.74 -8.00 2.90
C SER A 41 12.20 -7.38 1.56
N LEU A 42 11.85 -6.12 1.31
CA LEU A 42 12.16 -5.38 0.10
C LEU A 42 13.54 -4.68 0.14
N ALA A 43 14.23 -4.65 1.28
CA ALA A 43 15.49 -3.93 1.44
C ALA A 43 16.56 -4.32 0.39
N LYS A 44 16.56 -5.57 -0.07
CA LYS A 44 17.47 -6.02 -1.15
C LYS A 44 17.28 -5.27 -2.47
N TYR A 45 16.10 -4.72 -2.71
CA TYR A 45 15.77 -3.97 -3.92
C TYR A 45 16.13 -2.48 -3.83
N GLU A 46 16.74 -2.02 -2.74
CA GLU A 46 17.48 -0.75 -2.78
C GLU A 46 18.58 -0.78 -3.86
N ASP A 47 19.18 -1.95 -4.08
CA ASP A 47 19.93 -2.24 -5.31
C ASP A 47 18.97 -2.69 -6.41
N TYR A 48 18.66 -1.79 -7.34
CA TYR A 48 17.76 -2.07 -8.46
C TYR A 48 18.23 -3.23 -9.35
N THR A 49 19.53 -3.60 -9.33
CA THR A 49 20.01 -4.75 -10.10
C THR A 49 19.55 -6.07 -9.50
N ALA A 50 19.31 -6.14 -8.18
CA ALA A 50 18.67 -7.29 -7.55
C ALA A 50 17.23 -7.45 -8.04
N ALA A 51 16.50 -6.34 -8.22
CA ALA A 51 15.16 -6.35 -8.77
C ALA A 51 15.15 -6.92 -10.20
N ILE A 52 16.10 -6.51 -11.05
CA ILE A 52 16.24 -7.05 -12.42
C ILE A 52 16.50 -8.56 -12.41
N ARG A 53 17.38 -9.05 -11.52
CA ARG A 53 17.67 -10.48 -11.37
C ARG A 53 16.42 -11.28 -10.95
N ASP A 54 15.55 -10.66 -10.17
CA ASP A 54 14.27 -11.21 -9.74
C ASP A 54 13.12 -10.92 -10.74
N LEU A 55 13.46 -10.55 -11.98
CA LEU A 55 12.54 -10.31 -13.10
C LEU A 55 11.59 -9.12 -12.94
N TYR A 56 11.93 -8.18 -12.06
CA TYR A 56 11.30 -6.86 -12.06
C TYR A 56 11.97 -6.01 -13.15
N LEU A 57 11.31 -5.91 -14.29
CA LEU A 57 11.86 -5.24 -15.47
C LEU A 57 11.22 -3.87 -15.63
N SER A 58 12.04 -2.86 -15.93
CA SER A 58 11.53 -1.53 -16.24
C SER A 58 10.65 -1.59 -17.48
N THR A 59 9.42 -1.09 -17.37
CA THR A 59 8.52 -1.03 -18.53
C THR A 59 8.81 0.15 -19.45
N VAL A 60 9.79 1.01 -19.09
CA VAL A 60 10.34 2.18 -19.81
C VAL A 60 9.31 3.24 -20.29
N GLY A 61 8.03 2.91 -20.45
CA GLY A 61 6.97 3.73 -21.07
C GLY A 61 5.77 4.08 -20.19
N CYS A 62 5.64 3.51 -19.00
CA CYS A 62 4.68 3.96 -17.97
C CYS A 62 5.27 5.05 -17.03
N VAL A 63 6.46 5.59 -17.33
CA VAL A 63 7.56 5.64 -16.33
C VAL A 63 8.14 7.05 -16.05
N TYR A 64 7.93 8.05 -16.90
CA TYR A 64 8.36 9.44 -16.66
C TYR A 64 7.70 10.37 -17.68
N PHE A 65 6.69 11.13 -17.26
CA PHE A 65 6.08 12.13 -18.14
C PHE A 65 6.95 13.38 -18.16
N THR A 66 7.46 13.74 -19.35
CA THR A 66 8.33 14.90 -19.55
C THR A 66 7.58 16.23 -19.40
N GLY A 67 6.25 16.20 -19.39
CA GLY A 67 5.41 17.38 -19.51
C GLY A 67 5.01 17.68 -20.96
N GLU A 68 5.40 16.85 -21.93
CA GLU A 68 5.07 17.04 -23.34
C GLU A 68 3.57 16.83 -23.60
N LYS A 69 2.90 17.87 -24.11
CA LYS A 69 1.47 17.80 -24.41
C LYS A 69 1.23 17.03 -25.69
N ILE A 70 0.46 15.94 -25.60
CA ILE A 70 0.06 15.14 -26.76
C ILE A 70 -1.39 15.52 -27.11
N PRO A 71 -1.66 16.07 -28.32
CA PRO A 71 -3.01 16.41 -28.74
C PRO A 71 -3.98 15.22 -28.64
N GLY A 72 -5.15 15.44 -28.06
CA GLY A 72 -6.17 14.40 -27.86
C GLY A 72 -5.95 13.49 -26.64
N THR A 73 -4.98 13.80 -25.77
CA THR A 73 -4.75 13.12 -24.50
C THR A 73 -4.99 14.04 -23.31
N MET A 74 -5.06 13.48 -22.11
CA MET A 74 -5.17 14.24 -20.86
C MET A 74 -3.83 14.93 -20.55
N ASP A 75 -3.85 16.21 -20.16
CA ASP A 75 -2.65 16.95 -19.74
C ASP A 75 -2.17 16.41 -18.38
N TYR A 76 -0.97 15.84 -18.32
CA TYR A 76 -0.34 15.38 -17.07
C TYR A 76 0.76 16.36 -16.60
N PRO A 77 0.94 16.59 -15.29
CA PRO A 77 2.10 17.32 -14.81
C PRO A 77 3.40 16.55 -15.06
N LYS A 78 4.51 17.26 -15.28
CA LYS A 78 5.84 16.65 -15.42
C LYS A 78 6.22 15.92 -14.15
N GLY A 79 6.58 14.65 -14.27
CA GLY A 79 6.94 13.78 -13.15
C GLY A 79 5.74 13.52 -12.23
N ALA A 80 5.39 12.25 -12.02
CA ALA A 80 4.31 11.92 -11.10
C ALA A 80 4.42 10.52 -10.51
N MET A 81 4.77 9.51 -11.31
CA MET A 81 4.63 8.11 -10.88
C MET A 81 5.95 7.44 -10.49
N GLY A 82 7.10 7.95 -10.94
CA GLY A 82 8.38 7.28 -10.76
C GLY A 82 8.58 6.11 -11.72
N ILE A 83 9.76 5.49 -11.68
CA ILE A 83 10.16 4.45 -12.60
C ILE A 83 9.64 3.09 -12.12
N HIS A 84 8.64 2.55 -12.81
CA HIS A 84 8.03 1.27 -12.47
C HIS A 84 8.84 0.10 -13.04
N PHE A 85 9.24 -0.81 -12.15
CA PHE A 85 9.80 -2.10 -12.48
C PHE A 85 8.76 -3.16 -12.16
N VAL A 86 8.31 -3.89 -13.18
CA VAL A 86 7.19 -4.81 -13.05
C VAL A 86 7.68 -6.25 -13.15
N ASN A 87 7.30 -7.10 -12.20
CA ASN A 87 7.42 -8.54 -12.31
C ASN A 87 6.23 -9.07 -13.12
N VAL A 88 6.31 -8.93 -14.45
CA VAL A 88 5.24 -9.32 -15.38
C VAL A 88 4.74 -10.75 -15.15
N PRO A 89 5.61 -11.76 -14.88
CA PRO A 89 5.15 -13.13 -14.60
C PRO A 89 4.27 -13.28 -13.36
N SER A 90 4.24 -12.30 -12.45
CA SER A 90 3.41 -12.34 -11.23
C SER A 90 2.06 -11.63 -11.37
N VAL A 91 1.85 -10.84 -12.43
CA VAL A 91 0.59 -10.13 -12.67
C VAL A 91 -0.54 -11.12 -12.98
N GLY A 92 -1.71 -10.91 -12.36
CA GLY A 92 -2.89 -11.78 -12.52
C GLY A 92 -2.82 -13.12 -11.80
N LYS A 93 -1.73 -13.41 -11.07
CA LYS A 93 -1.65 -14.55 -10.15
C LYS A 93 -2.35 -14.21 -8.83
N LYS A 94 -2.52 -15.22 -7.97
CA LYS A 94 -3.04 -15.04 -6.61
C LYS A 94 -2.23 -13.95 -5.91
N LEU A 95 -2.95 -12.95 -5.40
CA LEU A 95 -2.36 -11.81 -4.71
C LEU A 95 -1.68 -12.26 -3.41
N ASP A 96 -0.44 -11.83 -3.22
CA ASP A 96 0.31 -11.94 -1.97
C ASP A 96 0.69 -10.54 -1.47
N PRO A 97 0.13 -10.09 -0.33
CA PRO A 97 0.44 -8.79 0.26
C PRO A 97 1.93 -8.59 0.60
N MET A 98 2.73 -9.66 0.73
CA MET A 98 4.15 -9.57 1.03
C MET A 98 5.06 -9.58 -0.22
N HIS A 99 4.46 -9.76 -1.41
CA HIS A 99 5.17 -9.83 -2.68
C HIS A 99 4.50 -8.92 -3.73
N PRO A 100 4.76 -7.60 -3.67
CA PRO A 100 4.29 -6.66 -4.70
C PRO A 100 4.82 -7.03 -6.07
N ASN A 101 4.03 -6.81 -7.11
CA ASN A 101 4.43 -7.09 -8.49
C ASN A 101 5.01 -5.87 -9.22
N VAL A 102 5.04 -4.71 -8.55
CA VAL A 102 5.67 -3.47 -9.02
C VAL A 102 6.56 -2.87 -7.93
N LEU A 103 7.76 -2.44 -8.33
CA LEU A 103 8.65 -1.60 -7.55
C LEU A 103 8.77 -0.23 -8.21
N ILE A 104 8.71 0.85 -7.44
CA ILE A 104 8.79 2.22 -7.95
C ILE A 104 10.11 2.86 -7.51
N TYR A 105 10.87 3.36 -8.49
CA TYR A 105 12.13 4.06 -8.25
C TYR A 105 12.07 5.55 -8.61
N GLU A 106 12.67 6.38 -7.78
CA GLU A 106 12.94 7.79 -8.09
C GLU A 106 14.40 7.95 -8.58
N PRO A 107 14.63 8.62 -9.72
CA PRO A 107 15.97 9.02 -10.13
C PRO A 107 16.55 10.08 -9.19
N THR A 108 17.72 9.81 -8.63
CA THR A 108 18.48 10.75 -7.81
C THR A 108 19.85 11.02 -8.42
N LYS A 109 20.60 12.00 -7.88
CA LYS A 109 21.99 12.25 -8.29
C LYS A 109 22.93 11.04 -8.07
N LYS A 110 22.53 10.07 -7.23
CA LYS A 110 23.32 8.89 -6.87
C LYS A 110 22.83 7.60 -7.57
N GLY A 111 21.81 7.70 -8.42
CA GLY A 111 21.16 6.54 -9.04
C GLY A 111 19.69 6.41 -8.63
N LEU A 112 19.12 5.22 -8.82
CA LEU A 112 17.73 4.92 -8.50
C LEU A 112 17.53 4.69 -7.00
N LYS A 113 16.49 5.29 -6.43
CA LYS A 113 16.06 5.08 -5.04
C LYS A 113 14.70 4.40 -5.04
N LEU A 114 14.54 3.29 -4.33
CA LEU A 114 13.23 2.67 -4.13
C LEU A 114 12.35 3.60 -3.27
N VAL A 115 11.18 3.99 -3.78
CA VAL A 115 10.27 4.95 -3.12
C VAL A 115 8.86 4.40 -2.90
N GLY A 116 8.51 3.29 -3.53
CA GLY A 116 7.19 2.68 -3.38
C GLY A 116 7.10 1.30 -4.01
N VAL A 117 5.96 0.67 -3.79
CA VAL A 117 5.58 -0.62 -4.38
C VAL A 117 4.10 -0.61 -4.72
N GLU A 118 3.70 -1.43 -5.69
CA GLU A 118 2.28 -1.58 -6.07
C GLU A 118 1.92 -3.04 -6.34
N TRP A 119 0.62 -3.29 -6.32
CA TRP A 119 0.00 -4.53 -6.75
C TRP A 119 -0.94 -4.24 -7.91
N LEU A 120 -0.48 -4.52 -9.12
CA LEU A 120 -1.32 -4.51 -10.31
C LEU A 120 -2.21 -5.75 -10.28
N VAL A 121 -3.51 -5.52 -10.09
CA VAL A 121 -4.55 -6.54 -10.11
C VAL A 121 -5.40 -6.31 -11.35
N PRO A 122 -5.31 -7.17 -12.38
CA PRO A 122 -6.16 -7.06 -13.56
C PRO A 122 -7.63 -7.26 -13.17
N LEU A 123 -8.51 -6.40 -13.66
CA LEU A 123 -9.94 -6.66 -13.61
C LEU A 123 -10.27 -7.69 -14.70
N THR A 124 -10.69 -8.88 -14.29
CA THR A 124 -11.24 -9.91 -15.19
C THR A 124 -12.75 -10.02 -14.96
N PRO A 125 -13.52 -10.59 -15.91
CA PRO A 125 -14.98 -10.70 -15.77
C PRO A 125 -15.46 -11.43 -14.50
N ASP A 126 -14.59 -12.22 -13.88
CA ASP A 126 -14.79 -12.97 -12.65
C ASP A 126 -14.35 -12.22 -11.37
N VAL A 127 -13.64 -11.09 -11.49
CA VAL A 127 -13.34 -10.19 -10.36
C VAL A 127 -14.63 -9.48 -9.97
N LYS A 128 -15.22 -9.87 -8.84
CA LYS A 128 -16.32 -9.13 -8.22
C LYS A 128 -15.77 -7.80 -7.69
N GLU A 129 -16.55 -6.73 -7.81
CA GLU A 129 -16.20 -5.44 -7.20
C GLU A 129 -15.90 -5.66 -5.70
N ALA A 130 -14.78 -5.09 -5.25
CA ALA A 130 -14.27 -5.22 -3.89
C ALA A 130 -14.94 -4.21 -2.95
#